data_AF-A0A2P7Z3T2-F1
#
_entry.id   AF-A0A2P7Z3T2-F1
#
_cell.length_a   1.000
_cell.length_b   1.000
_cell.length_c   1.000
_cell.angle_alpha   90.00
_cell.angle_beta   90.00
_cell.angle_gamma   90.00
#
_symmetry.space_group_name_H-M   'P 1'
#
loop_
_entity.id
_entity.type
_entity.pdbx_description
1 polymer ?
#
loop_
_entity_poly.entity_id
_entity_poly.type
_entity_poly.pdbx_seq_one_letter_code
_entity_poly.pdbx_strand_id
1 'polypeptide(L)'
;MVTSNPQTNFYAGPDSLKQYYDPEVAPPLPLVEIPECLNPYRQDGVRIYAKMMTMLPAHNVKALPALNLLSQLSRDTTDTIVEYSSGSTVISMSILGRVLHNLEDTRAYLSNKTSGAKLRLMQFFGLDLTLFGGPSQPEPYDRRGGIQVARERASDDARYHNPNQYENNANWQAHLRWTGPQILRQLPEISVICAGMGTSGTMTGLGTFFGGKKPCVRRVGVCTAAGDRVPGPRSLALLAPVEFPWKQAVDEIEHVGSKESYTLSMELSRQGLVCGPSSGFNLQGLYQFLEKHKQAGTLDNIRSEDGSVHCVFLCCDLPYQYIDEYFSKLGPEAFPEIHNQELTAVDLYRYDDAWEISPAEALERFMKQFSASVILPQGMVVDFREKVDFELSHFPFAQNMHLQSLSRDAPCPFKDQQTLSDQWRELDRMFEENSKVTGSAAFMRLLDDEPSRLDRLKGRQVLAICYTGNTARVATSVLRARGVEAWSVAGGWPAIEAYAKSYREKQSSRMVQTGIVMERRDSGFDEVRVDKADERRDSGRSSPLRETLHAHDGGVHSVGV
;
A
#
# COMPACT_ATOMS: atom_id res chain seq x y z
N MET A 1 -37.62 6.13 -17.26
CA MET A 1 -36.79 5.84 -16.07
C MET A 1 -35.84 4.72 -16.43
N VAL A 2 -34.59 4.80 -15.99
CA VAL A 2 -33.62 3.71 -16.18
C VAL A 2 -34.01 2.57 -15.23
N THR A 3 -34.19 1.36 -15.76
CA THR A 3 -34.61 0.18 -15.00
C THR A 3 -33.45 -0.79 -14.83
N SER A 4 -33.37 -1.45 -13.67
CA SER A 4 -32.41 -2.53 -13.45
C SER A 4 -32.56 -3.64 -14.51
N ASN A 5 -31.43 -4.21 -14.91
CA ASN A 5 -31.34 -5.44 -15.66
C ASN A 5 -30.32 -6.38 -14.97
N PRO A 6 -30.77 -7.22 -14.03
CA PRO A 6 -29.89 -8.11 -13.29
C PRO A 6 -29.19 -9.16 -14.18
N GLN A 7 -29.77 -9.51 -15.33
CA GLN A 7 -29.14 -10.44 -16.28
C GLN A 7 -27.83 -9.87 -16.86
N THR A 8 -27.78 -8.55 -17.04
CA THR A 8 -26.56 -7.83 -17.44
C THR A 8 -25.83 -7.22 -16.24
N ASN A 9 -26.18 -7.65 -15.02
CA ASN A 9 -25.63 -7.15 -13.75
C ASN A 9 -25.75 -5.61 -13.60
N PHE A 10 -26.86 -5.04 -14.09
CA PHE A 10 -27.15 -3.62 -14.05
C PHE A 10 -28.27 -3.33 -13.04
N TYR A 11 -28.04 -2.40 -12.11
CA TYR A 11 -29.02 -2.04 -11.07
C TYR A 11 -29.20 -0.52 -11.05
N ALA A 12 -30.45 -0.06 -11.11
CA ALA A 12 -30.77 1.36 -11.19
C ALA A 12 -31.99 1.71 -10.32
N GLY A 13 -32.06 2.97 -9.90
CA GLY A 13 -33.16 3.49 -9.09
C GLY A 13 -32.96 3.34 -7.57
N PRO A 14 -33.97 3.74 -6.77
CA PRO A 14 -33.86 3.82 -5.31
C PRO A 14 -33.55 2.49 -4.60
N ASP A 15 -34.01 1.37 -5.15
CA ASP A 15 -33.78 0.03 -4.58
C ASP A 15 -32.59 -0.71 -5.23
N SER A 16 -31.78 -0.02 -6.03
CA SER A 16 -30.62 -0.61 -6.73
C SER A 16 -29.68 -1.37 -5.80
N LEU A 17 -29.37 -0.82 -4.63
CA LEU A 17 -28.52 -1.50 -3.64
C LEU A 17 -29.21 -2.73 -3.05
N LYS A 18 -30.51 -2.67 -2.74
CA LYS A 18 -31.25 -3.84 -2.23
C LYS A 18 -31.23 -4.97 -3.25
N GLN A 19 -31.49 -4.66 -4.52
CA GLN A 19 -31.43 -5.62 -5.61
C GLN A 19 -30.03 -6.19 -5.85
N TYR A 20 -28.99 -5.36 -5.71
CA TYR A 20 -27.60 -5.81 -5.84
C TYR A 20 -27.20 -6.83 -4.77
N TYR A 21 -27.72 -6.68 -3.54
CA TYR A 21 -27.49 -7.62 -2.44
C TYR A 21 -28.46 -8.81 -2.39
N ASP A 22 -29.50 -8.82 -3.20
CA ASP A 22 -30.50 -9.89 -3.23
C ASP A 22 -30.04 -11.06 -4.13
N PRO A 23 -29.73 -12.24 -3.55
CA PRO A 23 -29.28 -13.41 -4.30
C PRO A 23 -30.36 -14.05 -5.19
N GLU A 24 -31.63 -13.63 -5.06
CA GLU A 24 -32.73 -14.07 -5.93
C GLU A 24 -32.85 -13.20 -7.19
N VAL A 25 -32.28 -11.99 -7.14
CA VAL A 25 -32.24 -11.04 -8.27
C VAL A 25 -30.89 -11.09 -8.96
N ALA A 26 -29.80 -11.12 -8.21
CA ALA A 26 -28.43 -11.12 -8.73
C ALA A 26 -28.11 -12.40 -9.53
N PRO A 27 -27.22 -12.31 -10.54
CA PRO A 27 -26.78 -13.47 -11.30
C PRO A 27 -26.03 -14.47 -10.41
N PRO A 28 -25.98 -15.76 -10.81
CA PRO A 28 -25.24 -16.76 -10.05
C PRO A 28 -23.78 -16.41 -9.86
N LEU A 29 -23.27 -16.60 -8.63
CA LEU A 29 -21.84 -16.41 -8.35
C LEU A 29 -20.99 -17.40 -9.18
N PRO A 30 -19.78 -17.02 -9.62
CA PRO A 30 -18.93 -17.91 -10.39
C PRO A 30 -18.65 -19.24 -9.69
N LEU A 31 -18.68 -20.31 -10.48
CA LEU A 31 -18.17 -21.64 -10.14
C LEU A 31 -17.04 -21.91 -11.14
N VAL A 32 -15.80 -21.90 -10.68
CA VAL A 32 -14.62 -21.85 -11.54
C VAL A 32 -13.79 -23.09 -11.31
N GLU A 33 -13.42 -23.81 -12.37
CA GLU A 33 -12.49 -24.93 -12.23
C GLU A 33 -11.08 -24.41 -11.83
N ILE A 34 -10.43 -25.07 -10.87
CA ILE A 34 -9.07 -24.70 -10.48
C ILE A 34 -8.07 -25.09 -11.59
N PRO A 35 -6.98 -24.33 -11.75
CA PRO A 35 -5.98 -24.65 -12.77
C PRO A 35 -5.32 -26.01 -12.51
N GLU A 36 -4.85 -26.65 -13.58
CA GLU A 36 -4.22 -27.98 -13.51
C GLU A 36 -3.02 -28.02 -12.57
N CYS A 37 -2.21 -26.95 -12.52
CA CYS A 37 -1.08 -26.84 -11.60
C CYS A 37 -1.46 -26.90 -10.12
N LEU A 38 -2.73 -26.67 -9.80
CA LEU A 38 -3.27 -26.81 -8.46
C LEU A 38 -4.14 -28.05 -8.29
N ASN A 39 -4.46 -28.83 -9.33
CA ASN A 39 -5.27 -30.05 -9.21
C ASN A 39 -4.41 -31.32 -9.34
N PRO A 40 -3.88 -31.88 -8.23
CA PRO A 40 -3.03 -33.07 -8.29
C PRO A 40 -3.78 -34.35 -8.69
N TYR A 41 -5.11 -34.34 -8.69
CA TYR A 41 -5.98 -35.50 -8.97
C TYR A 41 -6.57 -35.48 -10.38
N ARG A 42 -6.13 -34.54 -11.24
CA ARG A 42 -6.68 -34.37 -12.58
C ARG A 42 -6.59 -35.64 -13.43
N GLN A 43 -5.48 -36.35 -13.32
CA GLN A 43 -5.21 -37.59 -14.06
C GLN A 43 -6.01 -38.80 -13.53
N ASP A 44 -6.54 -38.71 -12.31
CA ASP A 44 -7.44 -39.73 -11.73
C ASP A 44 -8.90 -39.53 -12.18
N GLY A 45 -9.16 -38.54 -13.06
CA GLY A 45 -10.49 -38.16 -13.51
C GLY A 45 -11.23 -37.23 -12.54
N VAL A 46 -10.51 -36.51 -11.67
CA VAL A 46 -11.11 -35.56 -10.71
C VAL A 46 -11.13 -34.14 -11.28
N ARG A 47 -12.28 -33.48 -11.18
CA ARG A 47 -12.52 -32.08 -11.58
C ARG A 47 -12.85 -31.28 -10.32
N ILE A 48 -12.09 -30.22 -10.04
CA ILE A 48 -12.25 -29.46 -8.79
C ILE A 48 -12.65 -28.02 -9.11
N TYR A 49 -13.76 -27.58 -8.52
CA TYR A 49 -14.36 -26.28 -8.75
C TYR A 49 -14.40 -25.43 -7.48
N ALA A 50 -13.92 -24.21 -7.60
CA ALA A 50 -14.00 -23.16 -6.60
C ALA A 50 -15.34 -22.40 -6.74
N LYS A 51 -16.17 -22.46 -5.71
CA LYS A 51 -17.37 -21.64 -5.61
C LYS A 51 -17.02 -20.26 -5.03
N MET A 52 -17.02 -19.23 -5.87
CA MET A 52 -16.50 -17.90 -5.55
C MET A 52 -17.46 -17.06 -4.71
N MET A 53 -17.58 -17.37 -3.41
CA MET A 53 -18.37 -16.56 -2.47
C MET A 53 -17.74 -15.18 -2.21
N THR A 54 -16.46 -15.01 -2.57
CA THR A 54 -15.76 -13.71 -2.61
C THR A 54 -16.38 -12.71 -3.59
N MET A 55 -17.22 -13.17 -4.51
CA MET A 55 -17.92 -12.33 -5.51
C MET A 55 -19.29 -11.85 -5.01
N LEU A 56 -19.69 -12.18 -3.80
CA LEU A 56 -20.83 -11.51 -3.16
C LEU A 56 -20.52 -10.01 -3.01
N PRO A 57 -21.52 -9.12 -3.01
CA PRO A 57 -21.31 -7.68 -2.83
C PRO A 57 -20.49 -7.28 -1.59
N ALA A 58 -20.61 -8.01 -0.47
CA ALA A 58 -19.79 -7.80 0.73
C ALA A 58 -18.45 -8.58 0.71
N HIS A 59 -18.13 -9.21 -0.41
CA HIS A 59 -16.95 -10.02 -0.69
C HIS A 59 -16.68 -11.18 0.29
N ASN A 60 -17.74 -11.70 0.92
CA ASN A 60 -17.61 -12.82 1.84
C ASN A 60 -18.90 -13.66 1.94
N VAL A 61 -18.72 -14.94 2.25
CA VAL A 61 -19.79 -15.95 2.39
C VAL A 61 -20.81 -15.62 3.47
N LYS A 62 -20.45 -14.81 4.48
CA LYS A 62 -21.35 -14.43 5.58
C LYS A 62 -22.37 -13.38 5.17
N ALA A 63 -22.29 -12.81 3.97
CA ALA A 63 -23.32 -11.92 3.44
C ALA A 63 -24.69 -12.61 3.34
N LEU A 64 -24.72 -13.87 2.93
CA LEU A 64 -25.98 -14.62 2.79
C LEU A 64 -26.62 -14.95 4.15
N PRO A 65 -25.90 -15.56 5.12
CA PRO A 65 -26.41 -15.67 6.48
C PRO A 65 -26.84 -14.34 7.09
N ALA A 66 -26.04 -13.27 6.95
CA ALA A 66 -26.37 -11.96 7.49
C ALA A 66 -27.68 -11.41 6.90
N LEU A 67 -27.87 -11.54 5.58
CA LEU A 67 -29.11 -11.16 4.90
C LEU A 67 -30.31 -11.91 5.47
N ASN A 68 -30.21 -13.23 5.60
CA ASN A 68 -31.32 -14.05 6.07
C ASN A 68 -31.61 -13.83 7.57
N LEU A 69 -30.57 -13.62 8.39
CA LEU A 69 -30.71 -13.29 9.80
C LEU A 69 -31.41 -11.94 9.99
N LEU A 70 -31.02 -10.91 9.24
CA LEU A 70 -31.62 -9.58 9.32
C LEU A 70 -33.03 -9.51 8.73
N SER A 71 -33.48 -10.51 7.96
CA SER A 71 -34.88 -10.58 7.52
C SER A 71 -35.88 -10.68 8.69
N GLN A 72 -35.41 -11.09 9.87
CA GLN A 72 -36.20 -11.18 11.10
C GLN A 72 -36.16 -9.88 11.93
N LEU A 73 -35.38 -8.89 11.52
CA LEU A 73 -35.24 -7.61 12.22
C LEU A 73 -36.50 -6.75 12.00
N SER A 74 -37.08 -6.26 13.09
CA SER A 74 -38.13 -5.23 13.04
C SER A 74 -37.55 -3.84 13.31
N ARG A 75 -37.93 -2.87 12.47
CA ARG A 75 -37.57 -1.45 12.63
C ARG A 75 -38.45 -0.68 13.62
N ASP A 76 -39.51 -1.29 14.15
CA ASP A 76 -40.41 -0.61 15.08
C ASP A 76 -39.72 -0.27 16.41
N THR A 77 -38.81 -1.14 16.86
CA THR A 77 -38.14 -0.99 18.16
C THR A 77 -36.62 -1.03 18.09
N THR A 78 -36.03 -1.60 17.03
CA THR A 78 -34.58 -1.79 16.94
C THR A 78 -33.89 -0.49 16.56
N ASP A 79 -32.86 -0.08 17.30
CA ASP A 79 -31.95 1.02 16.94
C ASP A 79 -30.52 0.55 16.68
N THR A 80 -30.16 -0.67 17.12
CA THR A 80 -28.79 -1.16 17.07
C THR A 80 -28.75 -2.66 16.80
N ILE A 81 -27.88 -3.11 15.90
CA ILE A 81 -27.47 -4.52 15.80
C ILE A 81 -26.29 -4.75 16.74
N VAL A 82 -26.34 -5.81 17.56
CA VAL A 82 -25.19 -6.25 18.36
C VAL A 82 -24.89 -7.72 18.08
N GLU A 83 -23.65 -8.05 17.73
CA GLU A 83 -23.28 -9.43 17.41
C GLU A 83 -21.81 -9.71 17.78
N TYR A 84 -21.57 -10.89 18.37
CA TYR A 84 -20.21 -11.40 18.54
C TYR A 84 -19.77 -12.17 17.30
N SER A 85 -18.71 -11.72 16.63
CA SER A 85 -18.24 -12.37 15.40
C SER A 85 -16.75 -12.20 15.17
N SER A 86 -16.14 -13.14 14.44
CA SER A 86 -14.75 -13.04 14.02
C SER A 86 -14.51 -12.01 12.90
N GLY A 87 -15.54 -11.33 12.38
CA GLY A 87 -15.44 -10.17 11.50
C GLY A 87 -16.41 -10.19 10.31
N SER A 88 -16.39 -11.23 9.47
CA SER A 88 -17.13 -11.24 8.20
C SER A 88 -18.65 -11.12 8.38
N THR A 89 -19.21 -11.73 9.45
CA THR A 89 -20.65 -11.62 9.76
C THR A 89 -21.03 -10.19 10.15
N VAL A 90 -20.28 -9.54 11.04
CA VAL A 90 -20.59 -8.18 11.51
C VAL A 90 -20.36 -7.12 10.43
N ILE A 91 -19.34 -7.27 9.59
CA ILE A 91 -19.15 -6.44 8.40
C ILE A 91 -20.38 -6.54 7.48
N SER A 92 -20.82 -7.77 7.21
CA SER A 92 -21.99 -8.01 6.36
C SER A 92 -23.27 -7.44 6.99
N MET A 93 -23.45 -7.58 8.30
CA MET A 93 -24.60 -7.02 9.03
C MET A 93 -24.60 -5.49 9.04
N SER A 94 -23.45 -4.83 9.22
CA SER A 94 -23.35 -3.36 9.14
C SER A 94 -23.77 -2.85 7.77
N ILE A 95 -23.31 -3.50 6.70
CA ILE A 95 -23.65 -3.10 5.33
C ILE A 95 -25.14 -3.34 5.07
N LEU A 96 -25.65 -4.54 5.38
CA LEU A 96 -27.04 -4.92 5.11
C LEU A 96 -28.04 -4.19 6.00
N GLY A 97 -27.69 -3.88 7.24
CA GLY A 97 -28.47 -3.03 8.14
C GLY A 97 -28.75 -1.67 7.50
N ARG A 98 -27.72 -1.03 6.92
CA ARG A 98 -27.86 0.22 6.19
C ARG A 98 -28.67 0.06 4.90
N VAL A 99 -28.30 -0.92 4.06
CA VAL A 99 -28.90 -1.10 2.72
C VAL A 99 -30.38 -1.49 2.78
N LEU A 100 -30.76 -2.39 3.70
CA LEU A 100 -32.11 -2.96 3.73
C LEU A 100 -33.02 -2.26 4.73
N HIS A 101 -32.46 -1.74 5.81
CA HIS A 101 -33.23 -1.32 6.98
C HIS A 101 -32.96 0.13 7.41
N ASN A 102 -32.10 0.88 6.70
CA ASN A 102 -31.64 2.21 7.10
C ASN A 102 -31.12 2.25 8.55
N LEU A 103 -30.42 1.17 8.96
CA LEU A 103 -29.89 0.99 10.30
C LEU A 103 -28.37 1.13 10.29
N GLU A 104 -27.87 2.23 10.86
CA GLU A 104 -26.45 2.58 10.84
C GLU A 104 -25.66 2.02 12.03
N ASP A 105 -26.27 1.89 13.22
CA ASP A 105 -25.58 1.42 14.42
C ASP A 105 -25.45 -0.12 14.41
N THR A 106 -24.23 -0.60 14.23
CA THR A 106 -23.86 -2.01 14.37
C THR A 106 -22.65 -2.14 15.27
N ARG A 107 -22.80 -2.86 16.38
CA ARG A 107 -21.76 -3.08 17.38
C ARG A 107 -21.21 -4.49 17.27
N ALA A 108 -19.90 -4.59 17.05
CA ALA A 108 -19.19 -5.84 16.94
C ALA A 108 -18.48 -6.17 18.26
N TYR A 109 -18.85 -7.30 18.85
CA TYR A 109 -18.17 -7.87 20.00
C TYR A 109 -17.13 -8.88 19.50
N LEU A 110 -15.89 -8.73 19.96
CA LEU A 110 -14.72 -9.39 19.37
C LEU A 110 -13.78 -9.90 20.45
N SER A 111 -12.95 -10.89 20.14
CA SER A 111 -11.83 -11.25 21.00
C SER A 111 -10.74 -10.18 20.93
N ASN A 112 -10.08 -9.90 22.05
CA ASN A 112 -8.87 -9.07 22.13
C ASN A 112 -7.66 -9.64 21.35
N LYS A 113 -7.77 -10.88 20.85
CA LYS A 113 -6.79 -11.54 19.96
C LYS A 113 -7.03 -11.26 18.46
N THR A 114 -7.93 -10.34 18.13
CA THR A 114 -8.18 -9.90 16.75
C THR A 114 -7.04 -8.99 16.29
N SER A 115 -6.54 -9.20 15.07
CA SER A 115 -5.41 -8.42 14.54
C SER A 115 -5.76 -6.94 14.34
N GLY A 116 -4.76 -6.07 14.43
CA GLY A 116 -4.93 -4.62 14.24
C GLY A 116 -5.50 -4.27 12.87
N ALA A 117 -4.99 -4.89 11.80
CA ALA A 117 -5.51 -4.70 10.44
C ALA A 117 -7.01 -5.02 10.34
N LYS A 118 -7.46 -6.10 11.00
CA LYS A 118 -8.87 -6.49 11.00
C LYS A 118 -9.75 -5.54 11.81
N LEU A 119 -9.27 -5.05 12.96
CA LEU A 119 -9.97 -4.02 13.74
C LEU A 119 -10.14 -2.73 12.91
N ARG A 120 -9.08 -2.27 12.25
CA ARG A 120 -9.14 -1.10 11.35
C ARG A 120 -10.10 -1.30 10.20
N LEU A 121 -10.15 -2.49 9.60
CA LEU A 121 -11.10 -2.82 8.54
C LEU A 121 -12.56 -2.74 9.03
N MET A 122 -12.86 -3.25 10.23
CA MET A 122 -14.21 -3.13 10.79
C MET A 122 -14.57 -1.67 11.13
N GLN A 123 -13.64 -0.88 11.66
CA GLN A 123 -13.84 0.56 11.86
C GLN A 123 -14.15 1.28 10.54
N PHE A 124 -13.44 0.92 9.46
CA PHE A 124 -13.70 1.46 8.12
C PHE A 124 -15.14 1.20 7.64
N PHE A 125 -15.72 0.05 7.99
CA PHE A 125 -17.13 -0.27 7.69
C PHE A 125 -18.14 0.33 8.70
N GLY A 126 -17.70 1.25 9.57
CA GLY A 126 -18.57 1.97 10.50
C GLY A 126 -19.00 1.18 11.72
N LEU A 127 -18.29 0.10 12.09
CA LEU A 127 -18.63 -0.70 13.25
C LEU A 127 -18.08 -0.09 14.55
N ASP A 128 -18.91 -0.06 15.59
CA ASP A 128 -18.49 0.18 16.97
C ASP A 128 -17.95 -1.12 17.57
N LEU A 129 -16.71 -1.11 18.07
CA LEU A 129 -15.98 -2.31 18.45
C LEU A 129 -15.82 -2.42 19.96
N THR A 130 -16.25 -3.54 20.54
CA THR A 130 -15.98 -3.88 21.94
C THR A 130 -15.14 -5.16 22.02
N LEU A 131 -13.97 -5.07 22.64
CA LEU A 131 -13.05 -6.20 22.80
C LEU A 131 -13.29 -6.93 24.12
N PHE A 132 -13.37 -8.26 24.05
CA PHE A 132 -13.49 -9.17 25.18
C PHE A 132 -12.20 -9.99 25.33
N GLY A 133 -11.73 -10.14 26.57
CA GLY A 133 -10.65 -11.06 26.89
C GLY A 133 -11.06 -12.54 26.74
N GLY A 134 -10.09 -13.45 26.94
CA GLY A 134 -10.35 -14.89 26.94
C GLY A 134 -9.89 -15.60 25.65
N PRO A 135 -10.50 -16.75 25.27
CA PRO A 135 -10.10 -17.51 24.09
C PRO A 135 -10.34 -16.72 22.80
N SER A 136 -9.53 -17.01 21.76
CA SER A 136 -9.72 -16.42 20.42
C SER A 136 -10.99 -16.92 19.73
N GLN A 137 -11.46 -18.11 20.09
CA GLN A 137 -12.71 -18.72 19.66
C GLN A 137 -13.49 -19.12 20.90
N PRO A 138 -14.40 -18.28 21.42
CA PRO A 138 -15.18 -18.63 22.60
C PRO A 138 -16.19 -19.72 22.29
N GLU A 139 -16.50 -20.54 23.29
CA GLU A 139 -17.63 -21.45 23.24
C GLU A 139 -18.94 -20.65 23.12
N PRO A 140 -19.90 -21.07 22.29
CA PRO A 140 -21.14 -20.33 22.05
C PRO A 140 -21.96 -20.02 23.32
N TYR A 141 -21.87 -20.86 24.35
CA TYR A 141 -22.68 -20.77 25.58
C TYR A 141 -21.84 -20.44 26.83
N ASP A 142 -20.58 -20.03 26.69
CA ASP A 142 -19.82 -19.57 27.87
C ASP A 142 -20.47 -18.31 28.44
N ARG A 143 -20.99 -18.42 29.67
CA ARG A 143 -21.66 -17.30 30.37
C ARG A 143 -20.76 -16.08 30.58
N ARG A 144 -19.44 -16.25 30.48
CA ARG A 144 -18.44 -15.18 30.61
C ARG A 144 -18.02 -14.61 29.24
N GLY A 145 -18.46 -15.23 28.16
CA GLY A 145 -18.04 -14.92 26.80
C GLY A 145 -18.83 -13.78 26.17
N GLY A 146 -18.20 -13.06 25.24
CA GLY A 146 -18.86 -11.94 24.55
C GLY A 146 -20.08 -12.33 23.70
N ILE A 147 -20.24 -13.62 23.36
CA ILE A 147 -21.46 -14.13 22.71
C ILE A 147 -22.66 -14.00 23.66
N GLN A 148 -22.51 -14.43 24.91
CA GLN A 148 -23.55 -14.30 25.92
C GLN A 148 -23.86 -12.84 26.23
N VAL A 149 -22.83 -11.97 26.31
CA VAL A 149 -23.04 -10.53 26.55
C VAL A 149 -23.82 -9.86 25.42
N ALA A 150 -23.60 -10.26 24.15
CA ALA A 150 -24.40 -9.78 23.03
C ALA A 150 -25.87 -10.21 23.15
N ARG A 151 -26.12 -11.46 23.57
CA ARG A 151 -27.47 -11.98 23.81
C ARG A 151 -28.17 -11.23 24.95
N GLU A 152 -27.53 -11.10 26.10
CA GLU A 152 -28.06 -10.39 27.27
C GLU A 152 -28.40 -8.94 26.93
N ARG A 153 -27.57 -8.27 26.13
CA ARG A 153 -27.83 -6.90 25.69
C ARG A 153 -29.15 -6.75 24.93
N ALA A 154 -29.48 -7.70 24.05
CA ALA A 154 -30.74 -7.70 23.30
C ALA A 154 -31.95 -8.13 24.16
N SER A 155 -31.74 -8.98 25.16
CA SER A 155 -32.78 -9.37 26.12
C SER A 155 -33.15 -8.23 27.07
N ASP A 156 -32.17 -7.42 27.49
CA ASP A 156 -32.34 -6.38 28.49
C ASP A 156 -32.89 -5.06 27.91
N ASP A 157 -32.64 -4.78 26.62
CA ASP A 157 -33.04 -3.55 25.95
C ASP A 157 -33.52 -3.84 24.52
N ALA A 158 -34.83 -3.67 24.29
CA ALA A 158 -35.49 -3.99 23.03
C ALA A 158 -35.00 -3.15 21.82
N ARG A 159 -34.19 -2.11 22.06
CA ARG A 159 -33.49 -1.35 21.02
C ARG A 159 -32.33 -2.11 20.40
N TYR A 160 -31.82 -3.13 21.06
CA TYR A 160 -30.75 -3.98 20.57
C TYR A 160 -31.33 -5.25 19.94
N HIS A 161 -30.99 -5.49 18.69
CA HIS A 161 -31.25 -6.77 18.03
C HIS A 161 -29.97 -7.59 18.00
N ASN A 162 -29.99 -8.79 18.58
CA ASN A 162 -28.92 -9.77 18.45
C ASN A 162 -29.34 -10.87 17.46
N PRO A 163 -28.79 -10.90 16.23
CA PRO A 163 -29.17 -11.92 15.25
C PRO A 163 -28.76 -13.34 15.64
N ASN A 164 -27.66 -13.46 16.41
CA ASN A 164 -27.13 -14.70 16.98
C ASN A 164 -26.83 -15.80 15.94
N GLN A 165 -25.64 -15.73 15.34
CA GLN A 165 -25.26 -16.69 14.30
C GLN A 165 -25.07 -18.15 14.78
N TYR A 166 -25.06 -18.44 16.09
CA TYR A 166 -24.80 -19.80 16.60
C TYR A 166 -26.07 -20.61 16.90
N GLU A 167 -27.22 -19.93 17.08
CA GLU A 167 -28.51 -20.58 17.40
C GLU A 167 -29.58 -20.32 16.35
N ASN A 168 -29.48 -19.20 15.63
CA ASN A 168 -30.54 -18.82 14.70
C ASN A 168 -30.47 -19.65 13.42
N ASN A 169 -31.52 -20.44 13.18
CA ASN A 169 -31.65 -21.32 12.01
C ASN A 169 -31.59 -20.56 10.67
N ALA A 170 -31.89 -19.25 10.65
CA ALA A 170 -31.73 -18.44 9.45
C ALA A 170 -30.27 -18.43 8.93
N ASN A 171 -29.27 -18.71 9.78
CA ASN A 171 -27.89 -18.84 9.33
C ASN A 171 -27.74 -19.97 8.30
N TRP A 172 -28.07 -21.21 8.67
CA TRP A 172 -27.88 -22.35 7.76
C TRP A 172 -28.94 -22.41 6.66
N GLN A 173 -30.16 -21.91 6.94
CA GLN A 173 -31.22 -21.84 5.95
C GLN A 173 -30.85 -20.94 4.75
N ALA A 174 -29.98 -19.93 4.93
CA ALA A 174 -29.48 -19.12 3.82
C ALA A 174 -28.77 -19.98 2.76
N HIS A 175 -27.98 -20.96 3.19
CA HIS A 175 -27.24 -21.84 2.30
C HIS A 175 -28.10 -22.96 1.70
N LEU A 176 -29.13 -23.41 2.43
CA LEU A 176 -30.19 -24.28 1.89
C LEU A 176 -30.99 -23.56 0.80
N ARG A 177 -31.34 -22.29 1.02
CA ARG A 177 -32.17 -21.48 0.13
C ARG A 177 -31.42 -21.02 -1.12
N TRP A 178 -30.17 -20.59 -1.00
CA TRP A 178 -29.46 -19.92 -2.10
C TRP A 178 -28.23 -20.67 -2.59
N THR A 179 -27.31 -21.06 -1.70
CA THR A 179 -26.02 -21.62 -2.14
C THR A 179 -26.14 -23.02 -2.76
N GLY A 180 -26.86 -23.94 -2.10
CA GLY A 180 -27.05 -25.31 -2.59
C GLY A 180 -27.73 -25.37 -3.96
N PRO A 181 -28.91 -24.73 -4.15
CA PRO A 181 -29.58 -24.69 -5.45
C PRO A 181 -28.73 -24.08 -6.57
N GLN A 182 -27.95 -23.05 -6.25
CA GLN A 182 -27.09 -22.40 -7.23
C GLN A 182 -25.97 -23.34 -7.70
N ILE A 183 -25.31 -24.06 -6.78
CA ILE A 183 -24.28 -25.05 -7.13
C ILE A 183 -24.88 -26.16 -8.00
N LEU A 184 -26.02 -26.76 -7.59
CA LEU A 184 -26.63 -27.86 -8.34
C LEU A 184 -27.10 -27.42 -9.75
N ARG A 185 -27.56 -26.18 -9.90
CA ARG A 185 -27.93 -25.62 -11.22
C ARG A 185 -26.72 -25.44 -12.13
N GLN A 186 -25.58 -25.05 -11.56
CA GLN A 186 -24.35 -24.80 -12.31
C GLN A 186 -23.58 -26.09 -12.63
N LEU A 187 -23.69 -27.12 -11.79
CA LEU A 187 -22.98 -28.38 -11.90
C LEU A 187 -23.88 -29.56 -11.49
N PRO A 188 -24.87 -29.96 -12.32
CA PRO A 188 -25.76 -31.08 -12.03
C PRO A 188 -25.04 -32.40 -11.72
N GLU A 189 -23.84 -32.59 -12.27
CA GLU A 189 -22.96 -33.76 -12.17
C GLU A 189 -22.10 -33.80 -10.90
N ILE A 190 -22.28 -32.85 -9.97
CA ILE A 190 -21.53 -32.81 -8.70
C ILE A 190 -21.51 -34.18 -7.99
N SER A 191 -20.33 -34.58 -7.52
CA SER A 191 -20.07 -35.79 -6.73
C SER A 191 -19.77 -35.47 -5.27
N VAL A 192 -19.04 -34.38 -5.01
CA VAL A 192 -18.52 -34.04 -3.68
C VAL A 192 -18.71 -32.55 -3.41
N ILE A 193 -19.19 -32.21 -2.22
CA ILE A 193 -19.23 -30.84 -1.71
C ILE A 193 -18.39 -30.75 -0.42
N CYS A 194 -17.44 -29.82 -0.39
CA CYS A 194 -16.54 -29.63 0.74
C CYS A 194 -16.66 -28.21 1.32
N ALA A 195 -16.87 -28.11 2.64
CA ALA A 195 -16.94 -26.82 3.33
C ALA A 195 -16.44 -26.88 4.78
N GLY A 196 -15.69 -25.85 5.16
CA GLY A 196 -15.20 -25.66 6.51
C GLY A 196 -16.30 -25.29 7.50
N MET A 197 -16.16 -25.79 8.72
CA MET A 197 -17.18 -25.70 9.76
C MET A 197 -16.77 -24.70 10.84
N GLY A 198 -17.34 -23.49 10.76
CA GLY A 198 -17.21 -22.43 11.77
C GLY A 198 -18.41 -22.41 12.72
N THR A 199 -19.46 -21.69 12.33
CA THR A 199 -20.80 -21.81 12.94
C THR A 199 -21.53 -23.08 12.51
N SER A 200 -20.88 -23.96 11.73
CA SER A 200 -21.45 -25.05 10.92
C SER A 200 -22.58 -24.68 9.93
N GLY A 201 -23.00 -23.41 9.84
CA GLY A 201 -24.17 -23.01 9.05
C GLY A 201 -24.07 -23.31 7.55
N THR A 202 -22.91 -23.06 6.95
CA THR A 202 -22.67 -23.35 5.51
C THR A 202 -22.76 -24.83 5.20
N MET A 203 -22.04 -25.67 5.96
CA MET A 203 -22.08 -27.12 5.77
C MET A 203 -23.46 -27.70 6.11
N THR A 204 -24.13 -27.18 7.15
CA THR A 204 -25.50 -27.60 7.49
C THR A 204 -26.47 -27.33 6.34
N GLY A 205 -26.51 -26.10 5.82
CA GLY A 205 -27.43 -25.75 4.74
C GLY A 205 -27.14 -26.50 3.44
N LEU A 206 -25.87 -26.61 3.04
CA LEU A 206 -25.47 -27.40 1.87
C LEU A 206 -25.79 -28.89 2.07
N GLY A 207 -25.46 -29.44 3.22
CA GLY A 207 -25.64 -30.87 3.49
C GLY A 207 -27.10 -31.29 3.63
N THR A 208 -27.95 -30.42 4.16
CA THR A 208 -29.42 -30.60 4.16
C THR A 208 -29.97 -30.50 2.73
N PHE A 209 -29.50 -29.53 1.94
CA PHE A 209 -29.94 -29.38 0.54
C PHE A 209 -29.62 -30.63 -0.29
N PHE A 210 -28.34 -31.02 -0.32
CA PHE A 210 -27.89 -32.16 -1.12
C PHE A 210 -28.42 -33.49 -0.58
N GLY A 211 -28.47 -33.67 0.75
CA GLY A 211 -29.08 -34.85 1.36
C GLY A 211 -30.55 -35.06 0.96
N GLY A 212 -31.28 -33.99 0.65
CA GLY A 212 -32.66 -34.09 0.15
C GLY A 212 -32.78 -34.11 -1.37
N LYS A 213 -31.97 -33.34 -2.12
CA LYS A 213 -32.14 -33.13 -3.57
C LYS A 213 -31.26 -34.01 -4.44
N LYS A 214 -30.07 -34.38 -3.98
CA LYS A 214 -29.14 -35.25 -4.71
C LYS A 214 -28.31 -36.04 -3.69
N PRO A 215 -28.88 -37.08 -3.05
CA PRO A 215 -28.28 -37.78 -1.92
C PRO A 215 -26.97 -38.51 -2.24
N CYS A 216 -26.66 -38.72 -3.52
CA CYS A 216 -25.39 -39.30 -3.96
C CYS A 216 -24.20 -38.34 -3.81
N VAL A 217 -24.43 -37.04 -3.59
CA VAL A 217 -23.34 -36.07 -3.34
C VAL A 217 -22.75 -36.32 -1.95
N ARG A 218 -21.45 -36.62 -1.89
CA ARG A 218 -20.72 -36.78 -0.63
C ARG A 218 -20.48 -35.42 0.03
N ARG A 219 -20.82 -35.29 1.32
CA ARG A 219 -20.78 -34.04 2.07
C ARG A 219 -19.61 -34.04 3.06
N VAL A 220 -18.55 -33.31 2.73
CA VAL A 220 -17.29 -33.28 3.49
C VAL A 220 -17.22 -32.01 4.33
N GLY A 221 -17.27 -32.16 5.65
CA GLY A 221 -17.06 -31.09 6.61
C GLY A 221 -15.58 -30.97 6.97
N VAL A 222 -15.05 -29.76 7.11
CA VAL A 222 -13.64 -29.57 7.51
C VAL A 222 -13.56 -28.80 8.82
N CYS A 223 -12.83 -29.35 9.80
CA CYS A 223 -12.61 -28.77 11.12
C CYS A 223 -11.13 -28.42 11.31
N THR A 224 -10.84 -27.42 12.15
CA THR A 224 -9.44 -27.11 12.46
C THR A 224 -8.83 -28.20 13.33
N ALA A 225 -7.52 -28.42 13.20
CA ALA A 225 -6.78 -29.14 14.22
C ALA A 225 -6.92 -28.43 15.59
N ALA A 226 -6.94 -29.20 16.67
CA ALA A 226 -7.07 -28.62 18.01
C ALA A 226 -5.86 -27.72 18.32
N GLY A 227 -6.12 -26.49 18.75
CA GLY A 227 -5.08 -25.50 19.07
C GLY A 227 -4.53 -24.73 17.87
N ASP A 228 -4.84 -25.13 16.64
CA ASP A 228 -4.38 -24.42 15.43
C ASP A 228 -5.51 -23.63 14.77
N ARG A 229 -5.43 -22.30 14.83
CA ARG A 229 -6.49 -21.39 14.41
C ARG A 229 -6.40 -21.10 12.91
N VAL A 230 -7.52 -21.31 12.22
CA VAL A 230 -7.83 -20.71 10.91
C VAL A 230 -9.01 -19.75 11.07
N PRO A 231 -8.98 -18.53 10.50
CA PRO A 231 -10.09 -17.59 10.61
C PRO A 231 -11.40 -18.15 10.04
N GLY A 232 -12.43 -18.28 10.88
CA GLY A 232 -13.75 -18.78 10.50
C GLY A 232 -14.03 -20.21 10.99
N PRO A 233 -13.38 -21.25 10.43
CA PRO A 233 -13.50 -22.63 10.89
C PRO A 233 -13.12 -22.84 12.36
N ARG A 234 -13.64 -23.89 12.98
CA ARG A 234 -13.43 -24.25 14.39
C ARG A 234 -13.03 -25.72 14.51
N SER A 235 -12.51 -26.11 15.67
CA SER A 235 -12.25 -27.52 15.98
C SER A 235 -13.58 -28.24 16.23
N LEU A 236 -13.57 -29.56 16.04
CA LEU A 236 -14.76 -30.40 16.25
C LEU A 236 -15.34 -30.26 17.68
N ALA A 237 -14.48 -30.12 18.69
CA ALA A 237 -14.91 -29.89 20.07
C ALA A 237 -15.71 -28.60 20.24
N LEU A 238 -15.33 -27.52 19.55
CA LEU A 238 -16.04 -26.23 19.58
C LEU A 238 -17.35 -26.23 18.77
N LEU A 239 -17.59 -27.27 17.97
CA LEU A 239 -18.86 -27.49 17.26
C LEU A 239 -19.85 -28.31 18.06
N ALA A 240 -19.39 -29.08 19.05
CA ALA A 240 -20.24 -29.90 19.91
C ALA A 240 -21.43 -29.14 20.54
N PRO A 241 -21.25 -27.89 21.04
CA PRO A 241 -22.38 -27.14 21.61
C PRO A 241 -23.30 -26.50 20.56
N VAL A 242 -22.95 -26.47 19.27
CA VAL A 242 -23.79 -25.86 18.23
C VAL A 242 -25.00 -26.74 17.95
N GLU A 243 -26.21 -26.18 18.08
CA GLU A 243 -27.48 -26.93 18.01
C GLU A 243 -28.00 -27.20 16.59
N PHE A 244 -27.37 -26.62 15.57
CA PHE A 244 -27.72 -26.92 14.18
C PHE A 244 -27.61 -28.43 13.87
N PRO A 245 -28.42 -28.98 12.94
CA PRO A 245 -28.39 -30.39 12.56
C PRO A 245 -27.18 -30.75 11.67
N TRP A 246 -25.99 -30.25 12.03
CA TRP A 246 -24.78 -30.39 11.23
C TRP A 246 -24.29 -31.83 11.17
N LYS A 247 -24.53 -32.63 12.20
CA LYS A 247 -24.11 -34.05 12.27
C LYS A 247 -24.80 -34.89 11.18
N GLN A 248 -26.05 -34.59 10.85
CA GLN A 248 -26.81 -35.26 9.80
C GLN A 248 -26.50 -34.68 8.40
N ALA A 249 -25.94 -33.47 8.36
CA ALA A 249 -25.57 -32.76 7.15
C ALA A 249 -24.17 -33.13 6.64
N VAL A 250 -23.39 -33.89 7.40
CA VAL A 250 -21.99 -34.23 7.08
C VAL A 250 -21.85 -35.74 7.02
N ASP A 251 -21.16 -36.21 5.98
CA ASP A 251 -20.85 -37.63 5.80
C ASP A 251 -19.44 -37.99 6.29
N GLU A 252 -18.48 -37.08 6.08
CA GLU A 252 -17.08 -37.24 6.47
C GLU A 252 -16.52 -35.94 7.03
N ILE A 253 -15.60 -36.05 7.98
CA ILE A 253 -14.94 -34.91 8.61
C ILE A 253 -13.44 -35.01 8.40
N GLU A 254 -12.87 -33.91 7.89
CA GLU A 254 -11.42 -33.74 7.73
C GLU A 254 -10.86 -32.71 8.71
N HIS A 255 -9.57 -32.84 9.02
CA HIS A 255 -8.87 -31.96 9.95
C HIS A 255 -7.68 -31.28 9.28
N VAL A 256 -7.70 -29.95 9.24
CA VAL A 256 -6.70 -29.15 8.52
C VAL A 256 -6.02 -28.16 9.44
N GLY A 257 -4.71 -28.00 9.26
CA GLY A 257 -3.86 -27.03 9.94
C GLY A 257 -3.85 -25.66 9.24
N SER A 258 -3.33 -24.66 9.93
CA SER A 258 -3.23 -23.30 9.42
C SER A 258 -2.17 -23.19 8.33
N LYS A 259 -1.03 -23.88 8.43
CA LYS A 259 0.04 -23.75 7.43
C LYS A 259 -0.46 -24.11 6.04
N GLU A 260 -1.10 -25.27 5.88
CA GLU A 260 -1.66 -25.74 4.61
C GLU A 260 -2.77 -24.82 4.09
N SER A 261 -3.63 -24.35 5.00
CA SER A 261 -4.70 -23.39 4.69
C SER A 261 -4.17 -22.07 4.11
N TYR A 262 -3.13 -21.50 4.73
CA TYR A 262 -2.49 -20.27 4.25
C TYR A 262 -1.69 -20.53 2.96
N THR A 263 -0.97 -21.65 2.83
CA THR A 263 -0.23 -21.99 1.61
C THR A 263 -1.16 -22.11 0.41
N LEU A 264 -2.18 -22.96 0.46
CA LEU A 264 -3.07 -23.18 -0.69
C LEU A 264 -3.87 -21.93 -1.07
N SER A 265 -4.30 -21.12 -0.11
CA SER A 265 -5.02 -19.87 -0.44
C SER A 265 -4.11 -18.82 -1.09
N MET A 266 -2.84 -18.76 -0.68
CA MET A 266 -1.83 -17.92 -1.33
C MET A 266 -1.58 -18.40 -2.77
N GLU A 267 -1.43 -19.71 -2.97
CA GLU A 267 -1.23 -20.32 -4.30
C GLU A 267 -2.43 -20.09 -5.21
N LEU A 268 -3.65 -20.34 -4.74
CA LEU A 268 -4.89 -20.02 -5.46
C LEU A 268 -4.94 -18.55 -5.89
N SER A 269 -4.61 -17.64 -4.96
CA SER A 269 -4.62 -16.20 -5.23
C SER A 269 -3.58 -15.80 -6.28
N ARG A 270 -2.37 -16.40 -6.24
CA ARG A 270 -1.32 -16.18 -7.25
C ARG A 270 -1.72 -16.71 -8.64
N GLN A 271 -2.60 -17.71 -8.71
CA GLN A 271 -3.14 -18.26 -9.96
C GLN A 271 -4.46 -17.60 -10.40
N GLY A 272 -4.87 -16.48 -9.78
CA GLY A 272 -6.03 -15.69 -10.19
C GLY A 272 -7.34 -16.01 -9.46
N LEU A 273 -7.37 -17.00 -8.57
CA LEU A 273 -8.50 -17.29 -7.68
C LEU A 273 -8.28 -16.60 -6.32
N VAL A 274 -8.43 -15.28 -6.30
CA VAL A 274 -8.17 -14.45 -5.11
C VAL A 274 -9.10 -14.83 -3.96
N CYS A 275 -8.54 -15.41 -2.90
CA CYS A 275 -9.30 -15.95 -1.78
C CYS A 275 -8.45 -16.03 -0.49
N GLY A 276 -9.13 -16.00 0.66
CA GLY A 276 -8.53 -16.03 1.99
C GLY A 276 -8.24 -17.44 2.52
N PRO A 277 -7.62 -17.55 3.71
CA PRO A 277 -7.11 -18.80 4.29
C PRO A 277 -8.19 -19.87 4.46
N SER A 278 -9.41 -19.48 4.82
CA SER A 278 -10.53 -20.42 4.95
C SER A 278 -10.91 -21.13 3.63
N SER A 279 -10.52 -20.57 2.48
CA SER A 279 -10.71 -21.19 1.16
C SER A 279 -9.65 -22.26 0.89
N GLY A 280 -8.38 -21.95 1.18
CA GLY A 280 -7.30 -22.94 1.13
C GLY A 280 -7.51 -24.07 2.14
N PHE A 281 -8.11 -23.78 3.28
CA PHE A 281 -8.54 -24.76 4.26
C PHE A 281 -9.57 -25.77 3.70
N ASN A 282 -10.59 -25.27 3.00
CA ASN A 282 -11.60 -26.12 2.35
C ASN A 282 -10.96 -26.99 1.26
N LEU A 283 -10.05 -26.42 0.46
CA LEU A 283 -9.35 -27.15 -0.60
C LEU A 283 -8.43 -28.24 -0.02
N GLN A 284 -7.67 -27.94 1.04
CA GLN A 284 -6.84 -28.93 1.71
C GLN A 284 -7.68 -30.09 2.28
N GLY A 285 -8.82 -29.78 2.89
CA GLY A 285 -9.74 -30.82 3.39
C GLY A 285 -10.27 -31.70 2.25
N LEU A 286 -10.59 -31.10 1.10
CA LEU A 286 -10.95 -31.84 -0.10
C LEU A 286 -9.80 -32.73 -0.60
N TYR A 287 -8.54 -32.26 -0.57
CA TYR A 287 -7.39 -33.09 -0.94
C TYR A 287 -7.19 -34.27 0.01
N GLN A 288 -7.32 -34.06 1.32
CA GLN A 288 -7.24 -35.16 2.29
C GLN A 288 -8.31 -36.24 2.03
N PHE A 289 -9.54 -35.81 1.76
CA PHE A 289 -10.63 -36.71 1.39
C PHE A 289 -10.30 -37.49 0.11
N LEU A 290 -9.91 -36.80 -0.97
CA LEU A 290 -9.60 -37.42 -2.26
C LEU A 290 -8.41 -38.39 -2.16
N GLU A 291 -7.37 -38.01 -1.41
CA GLU A 291 -6.19 -38.85 -1.18
C GLU A 291 -6.56 -40.17 -0.51
N LYS A 292 -7.41 -40.14 0.53
CA LYS A 292 -7.88 -41.35 1.21
C LYS A 292 -8.65 -42.27 0.26
N HIS A 293 -9.56 -41.72 -0.55
CA HIS A 293 -10.32 -42.51 -1.52
C HIS A 293 -9.45 -43.04 -2.65
N LYS A 294 -8.43 -42.30 -3.09
CA LYS A 294 -7.44 -42.77 -4.06
C LYS A 294 -6.63 -43.94 -3.51
N GLN A 295 -6.09 -43.81 -2.31
CA GLN A 295 -5.30 -44.85 -1.66
C GLN A 295 -6.12 -46.11 -1.37
N ALA A 296 -7.41 -45.96 -1.04
CA ALA A 296 -8.32 -47.08 -0.83
C ALA A 296 -8.85 -47.71 -2.14
N GLY A 297 -8.57 -47.11 -3.31
CA GLY A 297 -9.14 -47.55 -4.59
C GLY A 297 -10.66 -47.34 -4.69
N THR A 298 -11.22 -46.38 -3.95
CA THR A 298 -12.67 -46.15 -3.84
C THR A 298 -13.16 -44.91 -4.58
N LEU A 299 -12.32 -44.25 -5.39
CA LEU A 299 -12.75 -43.11 -6.22
C LEU A 299 -13.91 -43.47 -7.16
N ASP A 300 -13.96 -44.70 -7.65
CA ASP A 300 -15.03 -45.17 -8.53
C ASP A 300 -16.42 -45.13 -7.86
N ASN A 301 -16.47 -45.23 -6.52
CA ASN A 301 -17.72 -45.17 -5.76
C ASN A 301 -18.36 -43.78 -5.74
N ILE A 302 -17.60 -42.75 -6.09
CA ILE A 302 -18.04 -41.34 -6.08
C ILE A 302 -17.97 -40.70 -7.47
N ARG A 303 -17.78 -41.50 -8.54
CA ARG A 303 -17.85 -41.00 -9.91
C ARG A 303 -19.28 -40.62 -10.29
N SER A 304 -19.37 -39.57 -11.10
CA SER A 304 -20.60 -39.15 -11.76
C SER A 304 -20.85 -40.02 -13.00
N GLU A 305 -22.01 -39.85 -13.63
CA GLU A 305 -22.41 -40.58 -14.85
C GLU A 305 -21.44 -40.38 -16.01
N ASP A 306 -20.73 -39.24 -16.05
CA ASP A 306 -19.73 -38.93 -17.07
C ASP A 306 -18.36 -39.62 -16.83
N GLY A 307 -18.23 -40.39 -15.74
CA GLY A 307 -17.00 -41.06 -15.34
C GLY A 307 -15.99 -40.18 -14.58
N SER A 308 -16.28 -38.90 -14.37
CA SER A 308 -15.43 -37.99 -13.60
C SER A 308 -15.91 -37.90 -12.14
N VAL A 309 -15.03 -37.46 -11.24
CA VAL A 309 -15.43 -37.05 -9.87
C VAL A 309 -15.48 -35.53 -9.83
N HIS A 310 -16.68 -34.96 -9.71
CA HIS A 310 -16.87 -33.50 -9.68
C HIS A 310 -16.93 -32.98 -8.24
N CYS A 311 -15.91 -32.24 -7.84
CA CYS A 311 -15.76 -31.73 -6.49
C CYS A 311 -15.95 -30.22 -6.43
N VAL A 312 -16.74 -29.73 -5.49
CA VAL A 312 -16.91 -28.29 -5.24
C VAL A 312 -16.40 -27.94 -3.85
N PHE A 313 -15.60 -26.88 -3.72
CA PHE A 313 -15.23 -26.27 -2.44
C PHE A 313 -15.57 -24.77 -2.44
N LEU A 314 -15.71 -24.19 -1.25
CA LEU A 314 -16.16 -22.79 -1.08
C LEU A 314 -14.96 -21.84 -0.91
N CYS A 315 -14.91 -20.78 -1.73
CA CYS A 315 -13.99 -19.66 -1.54
C CYS A 315 -14.67 -18.55 -0.74
N CYS A 316 -14.40 -18.48 0.57
CA CYS A 316 -15.27 -17.85 1.55
C CYS A 316 -15.11 -16.33 1.70
N ASP A 317 -13.89 -15.80 1.59
CA ASP A 317 -13.58 -14.38 1.77
C ASP A 317 -12.25 -14.00 1.10
N LEU A 318 -11.89 -12.71 1.13
CA LEU A 318 -10.67 -12.17 0.52
C LEU A 318 -9.46 -12.25 1.46
N PRO A 319 -8.22 -12.31 0.92
CA PRO A 319 -7.00 -12.47 1.74
C PRO A 319 -6.57 -11.20 2.48
N TYR A 320 -7.06 -10.02 2.07
CA TYR A 320 -6.50 -8.72 2.47
C TYR A 320 -6.52 -8.44 3.98
N GLN A 321 -7.51 -8.95 4.70
CA GLN A 321 -7.61 -8.77 6.16
C GLN A 321 -6.66 -9.70 6.95
N TYR A 322 -5.94 -10.58 6.25
CA TYR A 322 -5.07 -11.61 6.83
C TYR A 322 -3.61 -11.47 6.39
N ILE A 323 -3.22 -10.37 5.72
CA ILE A 323 -1.87 -10.22 5.16
C ILE A 323 -0.79 -10.43 6.22
N ASP A 324 -0.91 -9.81 7.39
CA ASP A 324 0.04 -10.05 8.50
C ASP A 324 0.06 -11.52 8.95
N GLU A 325 -1.11 -12.19 8.94
CA GLU A 325 -1.19 -13.59 9.30
C GLU A 325 -0.47 -14.49 8.26
N TYR A 326 -0.53 -14.17 6.96
CA TYR A 326 0.21 -14.91 5.92
C TYR A 326 1.72 -14.91 6.19
N PHE A 327 2.32 -13.76 6.47
CA PHE A 327 3.74 -13.67 6.80
C PHE A 327 4.07 -14.39 8.11
N SER A 328 3.21 -14.28 9.13
CA SER A 328 3.43 -14.98 10.40
C SER A 328 3.34 -16.51 10.31
N LYS A 329 2.51 -17.03 9.39
CA LYS A 329 2.20 -18.46 9.26
C LYS A 329 3.11 -19.18 8.28
N LEU A 330 3.50 -18.49 7.19
CA LEU A 330 4.29 -19.08 6.12
C LEU A 330 5.78 -18.75 6.20
N GLY A 331 6.15 -17.71 6.95
CA GLY A 331 7.52 -17.22 7.01
C GLY A 331 7.89 -16.35 5.79
N PRO A 332 8.92 -15.50 5.89
CA PRO A 332 9.36 -14.63 4.81
C PRO A 332 9.82 -15.39 3.56
N GLU A 333 10.30 -16.62 3.70
CA GLU A 333 10.77 -17.49 2.61
C GLU A 333 9.68 -17.86 1.59
N ALA A 334 8.40 -17.74 1.97
CA ALA A 334 7.28 -17.97 1.07
C ALA A 334 7.01 -16.79 0.11
N PHE A 335 7.69 -15.66 0.31
CA PHE A 335 7.48 -14.41 -0.41
C PHE A 335 8.77 -13.95 -1.11
N PRO A 336 8.68 -13.40 -2.33
CA PRO A 336 9.82 -12.74 -2.96
C PRO A 336 10.35 -11.60 -2.10
N GLU A 337 11.67 -11.41 -2.08
CA GLU A 337 12.30 -10.30 -1.38
C GLU A 337 11.92 -8.96 -2.00
N ILE A 338 11.77 -7.94 -1.15
CA ILE A 338 11.65 -6.56 -1.61
C ILE A 338 13.06 -6.08 -1.94
N HIS A 339 13.40 -6.03 -3.23
CA HIS A 339 14.64 -5.39 -3.65
C HIS A 339 14.60 -3.91 -3.26
N ASN A 340 15.71 -3.43 -2.69
CA ASN A 340 15.85 -2.06 -2.21
C ASN A 340 14.92 -1.70 -1.03
N GLN A 341 14.60 -2.66 -0.15
CA GLN A 341 13.64 -2.48 0.95
C GLN A 341 13.92 -1.29 1.88
N GLU A 342 15.18 -0.89 2.04
CA GLU A 342 15.52 0.25 2.91
C GLU A 342 14.94 1.58 2.41
N LEU A 343 14.61 1.68 1.11
CA LEU A 343 13.92 2.83 0.52
C LEU A 343 12.51 3.04 1.07
N THR A 344 11.96 2.06 1.80
CA THR A 344 10.71 2.26 2.56
C THR A 344 10.87 3.21 3.76
N ALA A 345 12.11 3.52 4.14
CA ALA A 345 12.44 4.37 5.28
C ALA A 345 13.33 5.58 4.93
N VAL A 346 13.73 5.73 3.67
CA VAL A 346 14.55 6.85 3.19
C VAL A 346 13.92 7.47 1.95
N ASP A 347 14.24 8.73 1.67
CA ASP A 347 13.78 9.45 0.48
C ASP A 347 12.25 9.53 0.32
N LEU A 348 11.53 9.67 1.45
CA LEU A 348 10.06 9.70 1.48
C LEU A 348 9.47 11.09 1.18
N TYR A 349 10.30 12.11 1.05
CA TYR A 349 9.85 13.47 0.78
C TYR A 349 9.50 13.67 -0.69
N ARG A 350 8.56 14.58 -0.94
CA ARG A 350 8.07 14.87 -2.29
C ARG A 350 9.18 15.45 -3.17
N TYR A 351 9.22 15.02 -4.43
CA TYR A 351 9.94 15.69 -5.51
C TYR A 351 8.97 16.47 -6.40
N ASP A 352 9.46 17.53 -7.03
CA ASP A 352 8.73 18.31 -8.03
C ASP A 352 9.72 18.81 -9.10
N ASP A 353 9.41 18.57 -10.37
CA ASP A 353 10.27 19.02 -11.48
C ASP A 353 10.29 20.54 -11.57
N ALA A 354 9.28 21.25 -11.05
CA ALA A 354 9.28 22.72 -10.99
C ALA A 354 10.33 23.28 -10.02
N TRP A 355 10.94 22.45 -9.17
CA TRP A 355 12.05 22.86 -8.31
C TRP A 355 13.42 22.66 -8.98
N GLU A 356 13.47 22.00 -10.13
CA GLU A 356 14.67 21.82 -10.92
C GLU A 356 14.68 22.82 -12.08
N ILE A 357 15.52 23.84 -11.97
CA ILE A 357 15.53 24.98 -12.89
C ILE A 357 16.72 24.91 -13.85
N SER A 358 16.60 25.60 -14.98
CA SER A 358 17.69 25.71 -15.94
C SER A 358 18.84 26.59 -15.40
N PRO A 359 20.08 26.45 -15.91
CA PRO A 359 21.17 27.37 -15.57
C PRO A 359 20.86 28.86 -15.81
N ALA A 360 20.06 29.16 -16.85
CA ALA A 360 19.65 30.52 -17.18
C ALA A 360 18.72 31.10 -16.10
N GLU A 361 17.69 30.33 -15.73
CA GLU A 361 16.73 30.72 -14.68
C GLU A 361 17.41 30.80 -13.31
N ALA A 362 18.35 29.90 -13.01
CA ALA A 362 19.15 29.95 -11.80
C ALA A 362 19.92 31.27 -11.67
N LEU A 363 20.53 31.74 -12.77
CA LEU A 363 21.22 33.03 -12.80
C LEU A 363 20.24 34.20 -12.62
N GLU A 364 19.14 34.22 -13.38
CA GLU A 364 18.13 35.29 -13.31
C GLU A 364 17.53 35.42 -11.90
N ARG A 365 17.21 34.28 -11.28
CA ARG A 365 16.53 34.23 -9.99
C ARG A 365 17.44 34.54 -8.82
N PHE A 366 18.66 34.00 -8.81
CA PHE A 366 19.56 34.10 -7.66
C PHE A 366 20.57 35.23 -7.75
N MET A 367 20.72 35.87 -8.91
CA MET A 367 21.66 36.96 -9.13
C MET A 367 20.96 38.20 -9.66
N LYS A 368 21.18 39.35 -9.00
CA LYS A 368 20.75 40.66 -9.48
C LYS A 368 21.94 41.41 -10.03
N GLN A 369 21.90 41.73 -11.32
CA GLN A 369 22.86 42.66 -11.90
C GLN A 369 22.48 44.09 -11.49
N PHE A 370 23.36 44.76 -10.76
CA PHE A 370 23.19 46.17 -10.35
C PHE A 370 23.99 47.12 -11.25
N SER A 371 25.13 46.68 -11.76
CA SER A 371 25.92 47.38 -12.78
C SER A 371 26.73 46.37 -13.60
N ALA A 372 27.49 46.84 -14.59
CA ALA A 372 28.48 46.02 -15.29
C ALA A 372 29.53 45.41 -14.32
N SER A 373 29.73 45.98 -13.13
CA SER A 373 30.77 45.51 -12.22
C SER A 373 30.25 44.75 -11.01
N VAL A 374 28.93 44.79 -10.79
CA VAL A 374 28.33 44.42 -9.52
C VAL A 374 27.12 43.52 -9.76
N ILE A 375 27.29 42.24 -9.42
CA ILE A 375 26.18 41.34 -9.13
C ILE A 375 26.04 41.21 -7.62
N LEU A 376 24.81 41.28 -7.14
CA LEU A 376 24.45 40.93 -5.77
C LEU A 376 23.58 39.67 -5.74
N PRO A 377 23.75 38.79 -4.74
CA PRO A 377 22.90 37.62 -4.57
C PRO A 377 21.50 38.03 -4.09
N GLN A 378 20.45 37.42 -4.66
CA GLN A 378 19.04 37.60 -4.24
C GLN A 378 18.54 36.48 -3.31
N GLY A 379 19.33 35.41 -3.20
CA GLY A 379 19.07 34.28 -2.32
C GLY A 379 20.38 33.67 -1.87
N MET A 380 20.32 32.49 -1.28
CA MET A 380 21.49 31.75 -0.82
C MET A 380 21.79 30.62 -1.77
N VAL A 381 23.05 30.49 -2.16
CA VAL A 381 23.50 29.37 -3.00
C VAL A 381 24.30 28.42 -2.12
N VAL A 382 23.90 27.16 -2.09
CA VAL A 382 24.54 26.10 -1.32
C VAL A 382 25.16 25.11 -2.30
N ASP A 383 26.46 24.91 -2.19
CA ASP A 383 27.21 24.01 -3.06
C ASP A 383 27.72 22.80 -2.26
N PHE A 384 27.25 21.62 -2.63
CA PHE A 384 27.54 20.37 -1.93
C PHE A 384 28.81 19.66 -2.44
N ARG A 385 29.47 20.18 -3.48
CA ARG A 385 30.69 19.57 -4.05
C ARG A 385 31.86 19.57 -3.06
N GLU A 386 32.87 18.76 -3.36
CA GLU A 386 34.11 18.72 -2.59
C GLU A 386 34.77 20.10 -2.54
N LYS A 387 35.37 20.43 -1.39
CA LYS A 387 35.96 21.74 -1.13
C LYS A 387 36.98 22.15 -2.20
N VAL A 388 37.81 21.20 -2.66
CA VAL A 388 38.80 21.43 -3.73
C VAL A 388 38.15 21.88 -5.04
N ASP A 389 37.05 21.25 -5.43
CA ASP A 389 36.34 21.58 -6.67
C ASP A 389 35.58 22.91 -6.56
N PHE A 390 35.02 23.19 -5.38
CA PHE A 390 34.41 24.46 -5.06
C PHE A 390 35.40 25.63 -5.13
N GLU A 391 36.60 25.47 -4.56
CA GLU A 391 37.64 26.51 -4.55
C GLU A 391 38.17 26.80 -5.97
N LEU A 392 38.22 25.78 -6.84
CA LEU A 392 38.57 25.95 -8.26
C LEU A 392 37.54 26.80 -9.01
N SER A 393 36.26 26.51 -8.84
CA SER A 393 35.17 27.25 -9.48
C SER A 393 33.86 27.04 -8.75
N HIS A 394 33.12 28.12 -8.48
CA HIS A 394 31.83 28.08 -7.81
C HIS A 394 30.94 29.24 -8.23
N PHE A 395 29.64 29.08 -7.99
CA PHE A 395 28.64 30.13 -8.22
C PHE A 395 28.94 31.30 -7.27
N PRO A 396 28.89 32.57 -7.71
CA PRO A 396 29.35 33.67 -6.85
C PRO A 396 28.50 33.77 -5.58
N PHE A 397 29.16 34.06 -4.45
CA PHE A 397 28.56 34.12 -3.10
C PHE A 397 28.00 32.79 -2.59
N ALA A 398 28.27 31.66 -3.26
CA ALA A 398 27.89 30.35 -2.78
C ALA A 398 28.61 29.97 -1.48
N GLN A 399 27.91 29.20 -0.65
CA GLN A 399 28.46 28.59 0.56
C GLN A 399 28.72 27.12 0.28
N ASN A 400 29.95 26.67 0.50
CA ASN A 400 30.27 25.25 0.39
C ASN A 400 29.78 24.50 1.63
N MET A 401 28.85 23.58 1.42
CA MET A 401 28.33 22.65 2.41
C MET A 401 28.62 21.22 1.95
N HIS A 402 29.90 20.88 1.80
CA HIS A 402 30.32 19.58 1.29
C HIS A 402 29.63 18.40 2.00
N LEU A 403 29.11 17.46 1.21
CA LEU A 403 28.57 16.17 1.66
C LEU A 403 29.66 15.09 1.58
N GLN A 404 29.90 14.38 2.68
CA GLN A 404 30.87 13.29 2.74
C GLN A 404 30.49 12.12 1.82
N SER A 405 29.18 11.91 1.62
CA SER A 405 28.61 10.91 0.71
C SER A 405 28.64 11.32 -0.78
N LEU A 406 29.19 12.49 -1.11
CA LEU A 406 29.27 13.00 -2.48
C LEU A 406 30.72 13.22 -2.89
N SER A 407 31.10 12.59 -4.00
CA SER A 407 32.33 12.85 -4.75
C SER A 407 32.00 13.10 -6.22
N ARG A 408 32.99 13.55 -6.98
CA ARG A 408 32.87 13.78 -8.43
C ARG A 408 32.39 12.55 -9.20
N ASP A 409 32.88 11.37 -8.84
CA ASP A 409 32.60 10.10 -9.51
C ASP A 409 31.49 9.28 -8.83
N ALA A 410 30.80 9.87 -7.85
CA ALA A 410 29.70 9.21 -7.16
C ALA A 410 28.61 8.77 -8.15
N PRO A 411 28.06 7.55 -8.00
CA PRO A 411 26.94 7.09 -8.81
C PRO A 411 25.75 8.07 -8.76
N CYS A 412 24.86 8.00 -9.75
CA CYS A 412 23.62 8.74 -9.66
C CYS A 412 22.75 8.15 -8.53
N PRO A 413 22.31 8.93 -7.53
CA PRO A 413 21.46 8.41 -6.44
C PRO A 413 20.17 7.78 -6.99
N PHE A 414 19.62 8.28 -8.10
CA PHE A 414 18.42 7.68 -8.72
C PHE A 414 18.69 6.39 -9.52
N LYS A 415 19.95 5.93 -9.59
CA LYS A 415 20.36 4.66 -10.22
C LYS A 415 21.07 3.72 -9.27
N ASP A 416 21.48 4.20 -8.10
CA ASP A 416 22.21 3.44 -7.09
C ASP A 416 21.60 3.70 -5.70
N GLN A 417 21.03 2.64 -5.13
CA GLN A 417 20.27 2.71 -3.89
C GLN A 417 21.14 3.13 -2.70
N GLN A 418 22.36 2.60 -2.60
CA GLN A 418 23.27 2.91 -1.50
C GLN A 418 23.62 4.40 -1.52
N THR A 419 23.92 4.94 -2.70
CA THR A 419 24.22 6.36 -2.91
C THR A 419 23.04 7.24 -2.52
N LEU A 420 21.80 6.89 -2.92
CA LEU A 420 20.60 7.64 -2.51
C LEU A 420 20.42 7.62 -1.00
N SER A 421 20.52 6.44 -0.39
CA SER A 421 20.34 6.22 1.04
C SER A 421 21.34 7.03 1.87
N ASP A 422 22.62 6.99 1.49
CA ASP A 422 23.70 7.71 2.19
C ASP A 422 23.55 9.23 2.04
N GLN A 423 23.33 9.71 0.81
CA GLN A 423 23.17 11.14 0.55
C GLN A 423 21.92 11.70 1.21
N TRP A 424 20.78 11.02 1.12
CA TRP A 424 19.55 11.46 1.75
C TRP A 424 19.68 11.50 3.27
N ARG A 425 20.26 10.47 3.92
CA ARG A 425 20.45 10.46 5.38
C ARG A 425 21.42 11.53 5.86
N GLU A 426 22.48 11.80 5.11
CA GLU A 426 23.39 12.89 5.42
C GLU A 426 22.69 14.25 5.34
N LEU A 427 21.94 14.49 4.25
CA LEU A 427 21.17 15.71 4.06
C LEU A 427 20.08 15.90 5.11
N ASP A 428 19.32 14.84 5.42
CA ASP A 428 18.25 14.86 6.42
C ASP A 428 18.82 15.23 7.80
N ARG A 429 19.90 14.58 8.23
CA ARG A 429 20.61 14.92 9.47
C ARG A 429 21.26 16.30 9.44
N MET A 430 21.78 16.73 8.29
CA MET A 430 22.42 18.05 8.16
C MET A 430 21.42 19.18 8.41
N PHE A 431 20.15 18.96 8.08
CA PHE A 431 19.08 19.95 8.20
C PHE A 431 18.08 19.64 9.33
N GLU A 432 18.37 18.72 10.23
CA GLU A 432 17.58 18.55 11.46
C GLU A 432 17.69 19.80 12.37
N GLU A 433 16.58 20.20 13.00
CA GLU A 433 16.48 21.42 13.84
C GLU A 433 17.45 21.42 15.04
N ASN A 434 17.89 20.24 15.50
CA ASN A 434 18.83 20.07 16.62
C ASN A 434 20.24 19.61 16.18
N SER A 435 20.55 19.63 14.88
CA SER A 435 21.81 19.12 14.36
C SER A 435 23.00 20.02 14.69
N LYS A 436 23.86 19.60 15.62
CA LYS A 436 25.16 20.23 15.94
C LYS A 436 26.31 19.71 15.05
N VAL A 437 26.04 19.32 13.80
CA VAL A 437 27.08 18.75 12.93
C VAL A 437 28.06 19.83 12.46
N THR A 438 29.22 19.85 13.11
CA THR A 438 30.38 20.69 12.83
C THR A 438 30.97 20.38 11.45
N GLY A 439 31.01 21.38 10.56
CA GLY A 439 31.79 21.37 9.33
C GLY A 439 32.90 22.42 9.43
N SER A 440 34.15 21.98 9.20
CA SER A 440 35.39 22.74 8.99
C SER A 440 35.57 24.07 9.75
N ALA A 441 36.32 23.99 10.84
CA ALA A 441 36.80 25.10 11.65
C ALA A 441 37.88 25.96 10.96
N ALA A 442 37.48 26.97 10.17
CA ALA A 442 38.45 27.99 9.71
C ALA A 442 37.93 29.44 9.56
N PHE A 443 36.65 29.72 9.76
CA PHE A 443 36.15 31.11 9.75
C PHE A 443 35.02 31.37 10.77
N MET A 444 34.91 30.51 11.79
CA MET A 444 33.92 30.60 12.88
C MET A 444 34.63 30.78 14.21
N ARG A 445 35.16 31.99 14.43
CA ARG A 445 35.62 32.45 15.76
C ARG A 445 35.28 33.91 16.03
N LEU A 446 34.26 34.46 15.36
CA LEU A 446 33.94 35.88 15.52
C LEU A 446 32.48 36.27 15.77
N LEU A 447 31.51 35.35 15.76
CA LEU A 447 30.13 35.66 16.22
C LEU A 447 29.48 34.37 16.77
N ASP A 448 29.58 34.15 18.08
CA ASP A 448 28.77 33.17 18.82
C ASP A 448 27.40 33.79 19.08
N ASP A 449 26.43 33.49 18.21
CA ASP A 449 24.97 33.43 18.51
C ASP A 449 24.20 32.84 17.30
N GLU A 450 24.70 31.74 16.73
CA GLU A 450 24.18 31.21 15.46
C GLU A 450 23.16 30.06 15.67
N PRO A 451 21.92 30.19 15.17
CA PRO A 451 20.92 29.12 15.19
C PRO A 451 21.33 27.99 14.22
N SER A 452 20.58 26.88 14.19
CA SER A 452 20.94 25.68 13.41
C SER A 452 21.21 25.99 11.92
N ARG A 453 21.91 25.10 11.20
CA ARG A 453 22.14 25.27 9.73
C ARG A 453 20.83 25.54 9.00
N LEU A 454 19.73 24.89 9.40
CA LEU A 454 18.40 25.07 8.82
C LEU A 454 17.86 26.49 9.06
N ASP A 455 18.07 27.06 10.25
CA ASP A 455 17.57 28.39 10.59
C ASP A 455 18.21 29.49 9.74
N ARG A 456 19.46 29.29 9.29
CA ARG A 456 20.12 30.17 8.32
C ARG A 456 19.44 30.16 6.94
N LEU A 457 18.78 29.06 6.58
CA LEU A 457 18.09 28.87 5.30
C LEU A 457 16.62 29.34 5.36
N LYS A 458 15.97 29.22 6.52
CA LYS A 458 14.55 29.59 6.69
C LYS A 458 14.31 31.06 6.29
N GLY A 459 13.23 31.30 5.55
CA GLY A 459 12.85 32.63 5.06
C GLY A 459 13.70 33.17 3.89
N ARG A 460 14.61 32.36 3.33
CA ARG A 460 15.42 32.70 2.15
C ARG A 460 15.13 31.75 1.00
N GLN A 461 15.29 32.25 -0.22
CA GLN A 461 15.38 31.40 -1.41
C GLN A 461 16.74 30.69 -1.42
N VAL A 462 16.75 29.38 -1.67
CA VAL A 462 17.97 28.55 -1.66
C VAL A 462 18.17 27.87 -3.01
N LEU A 463 19.36 28.00 -3.59
CA LEU A 463 19.78 27.24 -4.77
C LEU A 463 20.80 26.18 -4.35
N ALA A 464 20.43 24.91 -4.50
CA ALA A 464 21.28 23.76 -4.29
C ALA A 464 22.08 23.44 -5.56
N ILE A 465 23.39 23.28 -5.42
CA ILE A 465 24.32 22.93 -6.50
C ILE A 465 25.12 21.69 -6.11
N CYS A 466 25.30 20.79 -7.06
CA CYS A 466 26.22 19.67 -6.96
C CYS A 466 26.85 19.38 -8.33
N TYR A 467 27.60 18.27 -8.45
CA TYR A 467 28.22 17.87 -9.71
C TYR A 467 27.20 17.70 -10.85
N THR A 468 26.26 16.75 -10.74
CA THR A 468 25.36 16.41 -11.86
C THR A 468 23.94 16.96 -11.71
N GLY A 469 23.64 17.65 -10.62
CA GLY A 469 22.30 18.11 -10.26
C GLY A 469 21.50 17.10 -9.41
N ASN A 470 21.81 15.79 -9.52
CA ASN A 470 21.02 14.74 -8.88
C ASN A 470 21.01 14.84 -7.33
N THR A 471 22.17 14.98 -6.69
CA THR A 471 22.23 15.17 -5.23
C THR A 471 21.60 16.48 -4.78
N ALA A 472 21.72 17.54 -5.59
CA ALA A 472 21.07 18.82 -5.33
C ALA A 472 19.54 18.70 -5.41
N ARG A 473 19.03 17.84 -6.29
CA ARG A 473 17.61 17.49 -6.37
C ARG A 473 17.15 16.77 -5.09
N VAL A 474 17.92 15.82 -4.57
CA VAL A 474 17.66 15.19 -3.26
C VAL A 474 17.66 16.24 -2.13
N ALA A 475 18.68 17.09 -2.09
CA ALA A 475 18.77 18.17 -1.11
C ALA A 475 17.58 19.12 -1.16
N THR A 476 17.11 19.45 -2.37
CA THR A 476 15.94 20.30 -2.58
C THR A 476 14.67 19.69 -1.99
N SER A 477 14.46 18.39 -2.18
CA SER A 477 13.36 17.63 -1.57
C SER A 477 13.40 17.70 -0.03
N VAL A 478 14.57 17.44 0.55
CA VAL A 478 14.82 17.51 2.01
C VAL A 478 14.58 18.91 2.58
N LEU A 479 15.02 19.95 1.89
CA LEU A 479 14.84 21.35 2.26
C LEU A 479 13.37 21.78 2.19
N ARG A 480 12.68 21.41 1.11
CA ARG A 480 11.25 21.72 0.90
C ARG A 480 10.36 21.04 1.93
N ALA A 481 10.67 19.81 2.31
CA ALA A 481 9.97 19.11 3.40
C ALA A 481 10.09 19.84 4.75
N ARG A 482 11.14 20.66 4.92
CA ARG A 482 11.39 21.50 6.11
C ARG A 482 10.95 22.96 5.94
N GLY A 483 10.14 23.25 4.92
CA GLY A 483 9.59 24.58 4.67
C GLY A 483 10.58 25.59 4.08
N VAL A 484 11.73 25.16 3.56
CA VAL A 484 12.69 26.04 2.88
C VAL A 484 12.33 26.15 1.40
N GLU A 485 12.30 27.38 0.88
CA GLU A 485 12.08 27.64 -0.54
C GLU A 485 13.35 27.32 -1.33
N ALA A 486 13.48 26.08 -1.82
CA ALA A 486 14.70 25.57 -2.46
C ALA A 486 14.52 25.14 -3.93
N TRP A 487 15.58 25.24 -4.73
CA TRP A 487 15.69 24.76 -6.11
C TRP A 487 17.04 24.08 -6.36
N SER A 488 17.10 23.21 -7.35
CA SER A 488 18.34 22.65 -7.89
C SER A 488 18.53 23.04 -9.35
N VAL A 489 19.76 22.95 -9.85
CA VAL A 489 20.04 23.21 -11.28
C VAL A 489 20.10 21.90 -12.06
N ALA A 490 19.30 21.81 -13.12
CA ALA A 490 19.32 20.69 -14.05
C ALA A 490 20.72 20.53 -14.67
N GLY A 491 21.29 19.32 -14.58
CA GLY A 491 22.64 19.02 -15.07
C GLY A 491 23.78 19.55 -14.19
N GLY A 492 23.46 20.16 -13.04
CA GLY A 492 24.43 20.57 -12.02
C GLY A 492 25.48 21.57 -12.50
N TRP A 493 26.66 21.48 -11.91
CA TRP A 493 27.76 22.42 -12.18
C TRP A 493 28.22 22.46 -13.65
N PRO A 494 28.43 21.34 -14.36
CA PRO A 494 28.81 21.35 -15.77
C PRO A 494 27.81 22.10 -16.67
N ALA A 495 26.50 22.01 -16.38
CA ALA A 495 25.48 22.74 -17.12
C ALA A 495 25.59 24.26 -16.89
N ILE A 496 25.92 24.68 -15.67
CA ILE A 496 26.20 26.08 -15.34
C ILE A 496 27.45 26.57 -16.09
N GLU A 497 28.53 25.78 -16.11
CA GLU A 497 29.76 26.12 -16.83
C GLU A 497 29.54 26.24 -18.35
N ALA A 498 28.83 25.28 -18.93
CA ALA A 498 28.49 25.29 -20.35
C ALA A 498 27.64 26.52 -20.71
N TYR A 499 26.65 26.85 -19.88
CA TYR A 499 25.85 28.05 -20.06
C TYR A 499 26.70 29.33 -19.96
N ALA A 500 27.57 29.44 -18.95
CA ALA A 500 28.44 30.59 -18.77
C ALA A 500 29.42 30.78 -19.94
N LYS A 501 29.95 29.69 -20.51
CA LYS A 501 30.79 29.73 -21.71
C LYS A 501 30.00 30.22 -22.93
N SER A 502 28.83 29.63 -23.19
CA SER A 502 27.96 30.03 -24.31
C SER A 502 27.54 31.50 -24.21
N TYR A 503 27.25 31.97 -23.00
CA TYR A 503 26.90 33.36 -22.74
C TYR A 503 28.03 34.32 -23.13
N ARG A 504 29.28 34.02 -22.77
CA ARG A 504 30.46 34.81 -23.16
C ARG A 504 30.66 34.85 -24.68
N GLU A 505 30.56 33.70 -25.33
CA GLU A 505 30.74 33.61 -26.79
C GLU A 505 29.68 34.45 -27.54
N LYS A 506 28.42 34.42 -27.06
CA LYS A 506 27.32 35.25 -27.60
C LYS A 506 27.52 36.75 -27.35
N GLN A 507 28.10 37.15 -26.22
CA GLN A 507 28.41 38.56 -25.97
C GLN A 507 29.58 39.07 -26.81
N SER A 508 30.66 38.30 -26.93
CA SER A 508 31.82 38.67 -27.77
C SER A 508 31.44 38.81 -29.25
N SER A 509 30.58 37.92 -29.77
CA SER A 509 30.05 38.02 -31.13
C SER A 509 29.13 39.21 -31.36
N ARG A 510 28.35 39.60 -30.34
CA ARG A 510 27.50 40.81 -30.38
C ARG A 510 28.33 42.10 -30.34
N MET A 511 29.43 42.14 -29.59
CA MET A 511 30.38 43.26 -29.56
C MET A 511 31.13 43.43 -30.90
N VAL A 512 31.50 42.32 -31.55
CA VAL A 512 32.12 42.34 -32.89
C VAL A 512 31.14 42.84 -33.96
N GLN A 513 29.84 42.55 -33.85
CA GLN A 513 28.81 43.10 -34.75
C GLN A 513 28.54 44.59 -34.54
N THR A 514 28.77 45.15 -33.34
CA THR A 514 28.53 46.58 -33.04
C THR A 514 29.74 47.49 -33.30
N GLY A 515 30.86 46.98 -33.81
CA GLY A 515 31.93 47.80 -34.39
C GLY A 515 32.73 48.68 -33.41
N ILE A 516 32.88 48.30 -32.14
CA ILE A 516 33.73 49.04 -31.19
C ILE A 516 35.10 48.37 -31.09
N VAL A 517 36.10 48.97 -31.75
CA VAL A 517 37.53 48.66 -31.60
C VAL A 517 38.16 49.79 -30.79
N MET A 518 38.71 49.51 -29.61
CA MET A 518 39.56 50.48 -28.90
C MET A 518 41.05 50.20 -29.18
N GLU A 519 41.69 51.12 -29.90
CA GLU A 519 43.15 51.21 -30.02
C GLU A 519 43.76 51.72 -28.70
N ARG A 520 44.85 51.07 -28.26
CA ARG A 520 45.74 51.57 -27.19
C ARG A 520 46.58 52.73 -27.73
N ARG A 521 46.67 53.83 -26.98
CA ARG A 521 47.70 54.87 -27.17
C ARG A 521 48.73 54.81 -26.06
N ASP A 522 49.98 54.63 -26.47
CA ASP A 522 51.20 54.81 -25.68
C ASP A 522 51.61 56.30 -25.64
N SER A 523 52.09 56.75 -24.47
CA SER A 523 53.04 57.86 -24.26
C SER A 523 53.27 58.00 -22.74
N GLY A 524 54.46 58.04 -22.12
CA GLY A 524 55.85 57.96 -22.55
C GLY A 524 56.79 58.45 -21.42
N PHE A 525 58.07 58.02 -21.46
CA PHE A 525 59.31 58.59 -20.85
C PHE A 525 59.50 58.55 -19.30
N ASP A 526 60.67 58.25 -18.70
CA ASP A 526 61.98 57.70 -19.16
C ASP A 526 62.89 57.26 -17.97
N GLU A 527 63.84 56.38 -18.28
CA GLU A 527 65.08 55.82 -17.66
C GLU A 527 65.58 56.22 -16.23
N VAL A 528 66.20 55.34 -15.41
CA VAL A 528 67.62 54.87 -15.50
C VAL A 528 67.95 53.63 -14.59
N ARG A 529 68.65 52.65 -15.19
CA ARG A 529 69.67 51.64 -14.75
C ARG A 529 69.62 50.77 -13.44
N VAL A 530 69.67 49.44 -13.70
CA VAL A 530 70.60 48.36 -13.24
C VAL A 530 70.55 47.88 -11.78
N ASP A 531 70.10 46.65 -11.52
CA ASP A 531 70.94 45.43 -11.39
C ASP A 531 70.11 44.13 -11.18
N LYS A 532 70.76 42.98 -11.39
CA LYS A 532 70.21 41.61 -11.53
C LYS A 532 69.58 40.93 -10.29
N ALA A 533 68.73 39.96 -10.62
CA ALA A 533 68.38 38.69 -9.93
C ALA A 533 67.38 38.74 -8.75
N ASP A 534 66.17 38.19 -8.95
CA ASP A 534 65.78 36.90 -8.34
C ASP A 534 64.38 36.44 -8.82
N GLU A 535 64.20 35.13 -8.92
CA GLU A 535 62.94 34.47 -9.26
C GLU A 535 61.85 34.72 -8.21
N ARG A 536 60.66 35.20 -8.62
CA ARG A 536 59.41 34.97 -7.86
C ARG A 536 58.19 34.75 -8.74
N ARG A 537 57.64 33.56 -8.50
CA ARG A 537 56.27 33.04 -8.67
C ARG A 537 55.19 34.09 -8.91
N ASP A 538 54.51 33.91 -10.04
CA ASP A 538 53.25 34.56 -10.38
C ASP A 538 52.12 33.96 -9.54
N SER A 539 51.52 34.80 -8.70
CA SER A 539 50.34 34.50 -7.91
C SER A 539 49.16 35.28 -8.47
N GLY A 540 48.18 34.58 -9.04
CA GLY A 540 46.83 35.11 -9.21
C GLY A 540 46.17 34.75 -10.52
N ARG A 541 45.20 33.82 -10.48
CA ARG A 541 44.06 33.85 -11.40
C ARG A 541 42.78 33.56 -10.62
N SER A 542 41.88 34.54 -10.68
CA SER A 542 40.56 34.61 -10.10
C SER A 542 39.53 33.77 -10.86
N SER A 543 38.47 33.36 -10.15
CA SER A 543 37.34 32.58 -10.67
C SER A 543 36.71 33.18 -11.95
N PRO A 544 36.39 32.34 -12.97
CA PRO A 544 35.95 32.79 -14.29
C PRO A 544 34.54 33.41 -14.34
N LEU A 545 33.76 33.37 -13.26
CA LEU A 545 32.46 34.08 -13.16
C LEU A 545 32.59 35.56 -12.76
N ARG A 546 33.74 35.97 -12.20
CA ARG A 546 33.97 37.38 -11.84
C ARG A 546 34.16 38.28 -13.07
N GLU A 547 34.66 37.72 -14.17
CA GLU A 547 34.97 38.48 -15.38
C GLU A 547 33.76 38.66 -16.32
N THR A 548 32.64 37.97 -16.08
CA THR A 548 31.52 37.87 -17.03
C THR A 548 30.62 39.11 -17.11
N LEU A 549 30.93 40.18 -16.38
CA LEU A 549 30.01 41.32 -16.20
C LEU A 549 30.55 42.65 -16.71
N HIS A 550 31.87 42.81 -16.80
CA HIS A 550 32.54 44.11 -16.84
C HIS A 550 32.58 44.81 -18.22
N ALA A 551 31.61 44.61 -19.12
CA ALA A 551 31.71 45.17 -20.48
C ALA A 551 30.39 45.78 -20.99
N HIS A 552 30.06 46.99 -20.52
CA HIS A 552 29.21 47.92 -21.26
C HIS A 552 29.46 49.36 -20.80
N ASP A 553 29.98 50.21 -21.70
CA ASP A 553 29.75 51.66 -21.64
C ASP A 553 29.70 52.23 -23.06
N GLY A 554 28.83 53.23 -23.25
CA GLY A 554 28.67 53.95 -24.51
C GLY A 554 27.23 54.37 -24.80
N GLY A 555 26.86 55.58 -24.37
CA GLY A 555 25.68 56.28 -24.90
C GLY A 555 25.01 57.26 -23.93
N VAL A 556 25.64 58.41 -23.68
CA VAL A 556 24.94 59.56 -23.06
C VAL A 556 24.12 60.25 -24.15
N HIS A 557 22.78 60.16 -24.05
CA HIS A 557 21.88 61.08 -24.72
C HIS A 557 21.14 61.93 -23.69
N SER A 558 21.31 63.24 -23.84
CA SER A 558 20.64 64.33 -23.14
C SER A 558 19.21 64.52 -23.61
N VAL A 559 18.23 64.48 -22.69
CA VAL A 559 16.94 65.23 -22.70
C VAL A 559 16.44 65.26 -21.24
N GLY A 560 16.07 66.37 -20.60
CA GLY A 560 15.84 67.72 -21.09
C GLY A 560 15.66 68.75 -19.97
N VAL A 561 15.30 69.96 -20.42
CA VAL A 561 14.93 71.22 -19.72
C VAL A 561 15.82 71.67 -18.57
#